data_AF-A0A645J052-F1
#
_entry.id   AF-A0A645J052-F1
#
_cell.length_a   1.000
_cell.length_b   1.000
_cell.length_c   1.000
_cell.angle_alpha   90.00
_cell.angle_beta   90.00
_cell.angle_gamma   90.00
#
_symmetry.space_group_name_H-M   'P 1'
#
loop_
_entity.id
_entity.type
_entity.pdbx_description
1 polymer ?
#
loop_
_entity_poly.entity_id
_entity_poly.type
_entity_poly.pdbx_seq_one_letter_code
_entity_poly.pdbx_strand_id
1 'polypeptide(L)' 'MEKGLITDIVFYGDFLSVRPLDELTEALKGCPYRSVDVGAVLDRFPLAELFGGIQRDEVLDVLFHIDA' A
#
# COMPACT_ATOMS: atom_id res chain seq x y z
N MET A 1 -9.47 1.25 -11.65
CA MET A 1 -9.05 -0.14 -11.97
C MET A 1 -9.33 -0.40 -13.44
N GLU A 2 -8.29 -0.28 -14.28
CA GLU A 2 -8.39 -0.60 -15.70
C GLU A 2 -7.48 -1.83 -15.94
N LYS A 3 -8.03 -2.91 -16.51
CA LYS A 3 -7.30 -4.16 -16.80
C LYS A 3 -6.61 -4.82 -15.58
N GLY A 4 -7.13 -4.60 -14.37
CA GLY A 4 -6.57 -5.16 -13.12
C GLY A 4 -5.34 -4.42 -12.59
N LEU A 5 -5.03 -3.23 -13.14
CA LEU A 5 -3.98 -2.35 -12.64
C LEU A 5 -4.57 -1.29 -11.72
N ILE A 6 -3.80 -0.93 -10.68
CA ILE A 6 -4.07 0.21 -9.81
C ILE A 6 -3.92 1.48 -10.66
N THR A 7 -5.02 2.18 -10.87
CA THR A 7 -5.03 3.45 -11.63
C THR A 7 -4.86 4.65 -10.72
N ASP A 8 -5.33 4.54 -9.49
CA ASP A 8 -5.18 5.54 -8.44
C ASP A 8 -5.39 4.87 -7.08
N ILE A 9 -4.76 5.39 -6.02
CA ILE A 9 -4.88 4.87 -4.66
C ILE A 9 -4.61 5.98 -3.64
N VAL A 10 -5.44 6.02 -2.60
CA VAL A 10 -5.28 6.92 -1.47
C VAL A 10 -5.51 6.16 -0.18
N PHE A 11 -4.59 6.31 0.78
CA PHE A 11 -4.74 5.77 2.12
C PHE A 11 -5.25 6.87 3.05
N TYR A 12 -6.37 6.61 3.73
CA TYR A 12 -6.92 7.49 4.74
C TYR A 12 -6.90 6.78 6.10
N GLY A 13 -6.49 7.50 7.14
CA GLY A 13 -6.38 6.97 8.48
C GLY A 13 -5.48 7.83 9.35
N ASP A 14 -5.39 7.48 10.62
CA ASP A 14 -4.60 8.15 11.66
C ASP A 14 -3.27 7.45 11.93
N PHE A 15 -2.70 6.78 10.92
CA PHE A 15 -1.56 5.87 10.99
C PHE A 15 -0.19 6.50 11.35
N LEU A 16 -0.19 7.62 12.09
CA LEU A 16 0.97 8.29 12.68
C LEU A 16 2.14 8.46 11.70
N SER A 17 1.83 8.71 10.43
CA SER A 17 2.86 8.85 9.41
C SER A 17 3.75 10.04 9.72
N VAL A 18 5.06 9.83 9.62
CA VAL A 18 6.07 10.89 9.72
C VAL A 18 6.55 11.36 8.35
N ARG A 19 6.06 10.74 7.26
CA ARG A 19 6.41 11.06 5.87
C ARG A 19 5.21 11.07 4.92
N PRO A 20 5.23 11.89 3.87
CA PRO A 20 4.20 11.86 2.84
C PRO A 20 4.15 10.50 2.12
N LEU A 21 2.94 10.06 1.78
CA LEU A 21 2.69 8.80 1.07
C LEU A 21 2.79 8.92 -0.45
N ASP A 22 2.97 10.13 -0.98
CA ASP A 22 2.94 10.44 -2.42
C ASP A 22 3.88 9.53 -3.23
N GLU A 23 5.10 9.28 -2.74
CA GLU A 23 6.04 8.38 -3.45
C GLU A 23 5.55 6.93 -3.50
N LEU A 24 4.91 6.45 -2.44
CA LEU A 24 4.35 5.10 -2.38
C LEU A 24 3.10 4.99 -3.27
N THR A 25 2.18 5.95 -3.19
CA THR A 25 0.95 5.93 -4.00
C THR A 25 1.26 6.04 -5.48
N GLU A 26 2.25 6.85 -5.88
CA GLU A 26 2.75 6.90 -7.25
C GLU A 26 3.40 5.58 -7.68
N ALA A 27 4.18 4.91 -6.81
CA ALA A 27 4.77 3.62 -7.13
C ALA A 27 3.74 2.48 -7.27
N LEU A 28 2.59 2.61 -6.60
CA LEU A 28 1.48 1.67 -6.72
C LEU A 28 0.67 1.91 -7.99
N LYS A 29 0.66 3.12 -8.57
CA LYS A 29 0.00 3.36 -9.86
C LYS A 29 0.67 2.53 -10.96
N GLY A 30 -0.13 1.81 -11.73
CA GLY A 30 0.32 0.86 -12.73
C GLY A 30 0.72 -0.52 -12.19
N CYS A 31 0.74 -0.71 -10.86
CA CYS A 31 0.98 -2.03 -10.25
C CYS A 31 -0.26 -2.93 -10.45
N PRO A 32 -0.09 -4.22 -10.81
CA PRO A 32 -1.18 -5.18 -10.76
C PRO A 32 -1.80 -5.27 -9.37
N TYR A 33 -3.13 -5.22 -9.28
CA TYR A 33 -3.85 -5.36 -8.01
C TYR A 33 -3.87 -6.82 -7.54
N ARG A 34 -2.72 -7.31 -7.10
CA ARG A 34 -2.51 -8.64 -6.52
C ARG A 34 -1.61 -8.50 -5.31
N SER A 35 -1.89 -9.27 -4.25
CA SER A 35 -1.17 -9.16 -2.98
C SER A 35 0.35 -9.29 -3.11
N VAL A 36 0.82 -10.18 -4.00
CA VAL A 36 2.25 -10.39 -4.26
C VAL A 36 2.89 -9.17 -4.93
N ASP A 37 2.26 -8.59 -5.95
CA ASP A 37 2.82 -7.43 -6.67
C ASP A 37 2.78 -6.17 -5.80
N VAL A 38 1.66 -5.93 -5.09
CA VAL A 38 1.51 -4.81 -4.16
C VAL A 38 2.50 -4.97 -2.99
N GLY A 39 2.63 -6.17 -2.44
CA GLY A 39 3.58 -6.48 -1.37
C GLY A 39 5.03 -6.19 -1.79
N ALA A 40 5.41 -6.57 -3.01
CA ALA A 40 6.74 -6.28 -3.55
C ALA A 40 6.99 -4.76 -3.73
N VAL A 41 5.95 -3.96 -4.01
CA VAL A 41 6.06 -2.49 -3.98
C VAL A 41 6.26 -2.01 -2.55
N LEU A 42 5.43 -2.47 -1.60
CA LEU A 42 5.53 -2.08 -0.18
C LEU A 42 6.90 -2.39 0.44
N ASP A 43 7.51 -3.54 0.09
CA ASP A 43 8.84 -3.96 0.57
C ASP A 43 9.97 -2.97 0.19
N ARG A 44 9.75 -2.10 -0.79
CA ARG A 44 10.73 -1.09 -1.25
C ARG A 44 10.69 0.20 -0.45
N PHE A 45 9.70 0.37 0.42
CA PHE A 45 9.47 1.61 1.16
C PHE A 45 9.63 1.43 2.67
N PRO A 46 10.03 2.48 3.41
CA PRO A 46 10.13 2.42 4.86
C PRO A 46 8.72 2.50 5.48
N LEU A 47 8.01 1.38 5.54
CA LEU A 47 6.62 1.33 6.04
C LEU A 47 6.46 1.89 7.45
N ALA A 48 7.48 1.73 8.30
CA ALA A 48 7.48 2.30 9.65
C ALA A 48 7.43 3.84 9.66
N GLU A 49 7.96 4.50 8.63
CA GLU A 49 7.90 5.96 8.50
C GLU A 49 6.61 6.43 7.81
N LEU A 50 6.04 5.58 6.95
CA LEU A 50 4.88 5.88 6.11
C LEU A 50 3.53 5.55 6.77
N PHE A 51 3.50 4.49 7.58
CA PHE A 51 2.30 3.99 8.26
C PHE A 51 2.53 3.75 9.77
N GLY A 52 3.65 4.23 10.32
CA GLY A 52 3.94 4.13 11.74
C GLY A 52 4.13 2.69 12.19
N GLY A 53 3.21 2.19 13.03
CA GLY A 53 3.27 0.83 13.56
C GLY A 53 2.75 -0.25 12.59
N ILE A 54 2.04 0.15 11.53
CA ILE A 54 1.34 -0.77 10.64
C ILE A 54 2.34 -1.51 9.75
N GLN A 55 2.27 -2.83 9.79
CA GLN A 55 3.11 -3.72 9.02
C GLN A 55 2.57 -3.95 7.62
N ARG A 56 3.44 -4.43 6.73
CA ARG A 56 3.10 -4.76 5.34
C ARG A 56 1.85 -5.62 5.23
N ASP A 57 1.79 -6.69 6.02
CA ASP A 57 0.71 -7.66 5.92
C ASP A 57 -0.62 -7.07 6.38
N GLU A 58 -0.62 -6.19 7.38
CA GLU A 58 -1.82 -5.44 7.79
C GLU A 58 -2.31 -4.50 6.67
N VAL A 59 -1.41 -3.86 5.93
CA VAL A 59 -1.77 -3.05 4.75
C VAL A 59 -2.38 -3.94 3.66
N LEU A 60 -1.81 -5.12 3.42
CA LEU A 60 -2.33 -6.07 2.43
C LEU A 60 -3.70 -6.62 2.85
N ASP A 61 -3.91 -6.90 4.13
CA ASP A 61 -5.18 -7.36 4.68
C ASP A 61 -6.28 -6.31 4.46
N VAL A 62 -5.98 -5.03 4.67
CA VAL A 62 -6.91 -3.93 4.39
C VAL A 62 -7.26 -3.84 2.91
N LEU A 63 -6.27 -3.96 2.02
CA LEU A 63 -6.48 -3.86 0.58
C LEU A 63 -7.27 -5.05 0.02
N PHE A 64 -6.95 -6.27 0.46
CA PHE A 64 -7.48 -7.49 -0.13
C PHE A 64 -8.58 -8.16 0.69
N HIS A 65 -8.89 -7.65 1.90
CA HIS A 65 -9.81 -8.26 2.86
C HIS A 65 -9.50 -9.76 2.99
N ILE A 66 -8.23 -10.07 3.28
CA ILE A 66 -7.85 -11.46 3.55
C ILE A 66 -8.41 -11.80 4.92
N ASP A 67 -9.62 -12.36 4.95
CA ASP A 67 -10.16 -13.00 6.13
C ASP A 67 -9.21 -14.17 6.48
N ALA A 68 -8.51 -14.04 7.60
CA ALA A 68 -7.66 -15.10 8.16
C ALA A 68 -8.48 -16.30 8.65
#